data_AF-A0A1F8NLY5-F1
#
_entry.id   AF-A0A1F8NLY5-F1
#
_cell.length_a   1.000
_cell.length_b   1.000
_cell.length_c   1.000
_cell.angle_alpha   90.00
_cell.angle_beta   90.00
_cell.angle_gamma   90.00
#
_symmetry.space_group_name_H-M   'P 1'
#
loop_
_entity.id
_entity.type
_entity.pdbx_description
1 polymer ?
#
loop_
_entity_poly.entity_id
_entity_poly.type
_entity_poly.pdbx_seq_one_letter_code
_entity_poly.pdbx_strand_id
1 'polypeptide(L)'
;MEKRNVGGLTLHYDPAETEAAGIVEEACLRSVHVIGETWGLEAPSDCRVYVMTSWLRFLVDSAPWSWRIPLAITFPLWAFRIGRIWRYAAGWAQRYGRRQAVGVKPPRLILAADKSIGELIYVREDDAAEKVRHATCHELTHAFMAHLRLPSWLNEGLAMVTVDRFFGKATVRDDTLEALGLQGALERPQKIVRLNPADKPAVVRHYARGYWIARLIAETDLQAMRELVLVRRSRKELENRIAAILGTSPAALWREADRLVVSHFRQPAPGGPRLTIG
;
A
#
# COMPACT_ATOMS: atom_id res chain seq x y z
N MET A 1 24.15 10.56 -10.08
CA MET A 1 23.22 9.86 -9.17
C MET A 1 24.06 9.17 -8.13
N GLU A 2 23.82 9.50 -6.87
CA GLU A 2 24.50 8.91 -5.72
C GLU A 2 23.79 7.65 -5.25
N LYS A 3 24.50 6.85 -4.45
CA LYS A 3 24.00 5.59 -3.92
C LYS A 3 24.41 5.41 -2.46
N ARG A 4 23.52 4.84 -1.65
CA ARG A 4 23.77 4.41 -0.27
C ARG A 4 23.22 3.02 -0.03
N ASN A 5 23.88 2.25 0.83
CA ASN A 5 23.32 0.98 1.33
C ASN A 5 22.53 1.26 2.60
N VAL A 6 21.28 0.81 2.65
CA VAL A 6 20.34 1.10 3.74
C VAL A 6 19.60 -0.18 4.11
N GLY A 7 20.01 -0.85 5.19
CA GLY A 7 19.31 -2.04 5.69
C GLY A 7 19.20 -3.18 4.67
N GLY A 8 20.22 -3.38 3.83
CA GLY A 8 20.20 -4.38 2.75
C GLY A 8 19.53 -3.90 1.45
N LEU A 9 19.01 -2.68 1.42
CA LEU A 9 18.47 -2.01 0.24
C LEU A 9 19.54 -1.09 -0.38
N THR A 10 19.38 -0.73 -1.66
CA THR A 10 20.21 0.32 -2.29
C THR A 10 19.39 1.57 -2.55
N LEU A 11 19.67 2.67 -1.85
CA LEU A 11 19.04 3.97 -2.07
C LEU A 11 19.79 4.74 -3.16
N HIS A 12 19.05 5.30 -4.12
CA HIS A 12 19.53 6.08 -5.25
C HIS A 12 18.91 7.48 -5.23
N TYR A 13 19.71 8.53 -5.42
CA TYR A 13 19.21 9.90 -5.45
C TYR A 13 20.06 10.83 -6.33
N ASP A 14 19.45 11.92 -6.75
CA ASP A 14 20.16 13.04 -7.36
C ASP A 14 20.83 13.87 -6.25
N PRO A 15 22.09 14.33 -6.35
CA PRO A 15 22.75 15.10 -5.28
C PRO A 15 21.94 16.30 -4.79
N ALA A 16 21.15 16.92 -5.68
CA ALA A 16 20.24 18.01 -5.33
C ALA A 16 19.12 17.60 -4.34
N GLU A 17 18.86 16.31 -4.18
CA GLU A 17 17.83 15.73 -3.31
C GLU A 17 18.42 15.06 -2.06
N THR A 18 19.61 15.49 -1.62
CA THR A 18 20.33 14.88 -0.47
C THR A 18 19.51 14.90 0.82
N GLU A 19 18.78 15.98 1.10
CA GLU A 19 17.90 16.08 2.27
C GLU A 19 16.75 15.08 2.20
N ALA A 20 16.07 15.00 1.04
CA ALA A 20 15.01 14.03 0.81
C ALA A 20 15.51 12.58 0.92
N ALA A 21 16.75 12.33 0.45
CA ALA A 21 17.38 11.03 0.60
C ALA A 21 17.59 10.64 2.06
N GLY A 22 17.91 11.58 2.95
CA GLY A 22 18.01 11.34 4.39
C GLY A 22 16.69 10.88 5.01
N ILE A 23 15.57 11.50 4.63
CA ILE A 23 14.22 11.11 5.10
C ILE A 23 13.85 9.71 4.58
N VAL A 24 14.11 9.43 3.31
CA VAL A 24 13.83 8.12 2.70
C VAL A 24 14.73 7.04 3.32
N GLU A 25 15.98 7.34 3.61
CA GLU A 25 16.93 6.44 4.30
C GLU A 25 16.42 6.03 5.69
N GLU A 26 16.03 7.01 6.52
CA GLU A 26 15.42 6.76 7.83
C GLU A 26 14.16 5.88 7.71
N ALA A 27 13.27 6.23 6.77
CA ALA A 27 12.04 5.48 6.52
C ALA A 27 12.31 4.06 6.04
N CYS A 28 13.33 3.85 5.21
CA CYS A 28 13.74 2.53 4.74
C CYS A 28 14.16 1.63 5.90
N LEU A 29 15.07 2.10 6.78
CA LEU A 29 15.54 1.32 7.93
C LEU A 29 14.39 0.88 8.82
N ARG A 30 13.50 1.81 9.17
CA ARG A 30 12.34 1.52 10.01
C ARG A 30 11.33 0.62 9.31
N SER A 31 11.11 0.80 8.01
CA SER A 31 10.18 -0.06 7.24
C SER A 31 10.66 -1.49 7.13
N VAL A 32 11.96 -1.73 6.90
CA VAL A 32 12.55 -3.08 6.89
C VAL A 32 12.24 -3.80 8.21
N HIS A 33 12.45 -3.10 9.33
CA HIS A 33 12.16 -3.64 10.66
C HIS A 33 10.66 -3.91 10.87
N VAL A 34 9.80 -2.92 10.64
CA VAL A 34 8.34 -3.06 10.83
C VAL A 34 7.74 -4.15 9.94
N ILE A 35 8.17 -4.27 8.69
CA ILE A 35 7.71 -5.30 7.76
C ILE A 35 8.17 -6.69 8.23
N GLY A 36 9.45 -6.82 8.61
CA GLY A 36 10.01 -8.07 9.11
C GLY A 36 9.33 -8.53 10.39
N GLU A 37 9.16 -7.63 11.36
CA GLU A 37 8.47 -7.95 12.62
C GLU A 37 6.99 -8.22 12.39
N THR A 38 6.28 -7.40 11.62
CA THR A 38 4.83 -7.55 11.47
C THR A 38 4.46 -8.76 10.65
N TRP A 39 5.16 -9.00 9.53
CA TRP A 39 4.75 -9.99 8.54
C TRP A 39 5.69 -11.19 8.43
N GLY A 40 6.85 -11.17 9.10
CA GLY A 40 7.87 -12.21 8.94
C GLY A 40 8.54 -12.20 7.56
N LEU A 41 8.48 -11.07 6.84
CA LEU A 41 8.99 -10.96 5.48
C LEU A 41 10.41 -10.40 5.47
N GLU A 42 11.31 -11.10 4.79
CA GLU A 42 12.67 -10.63 4.56
C GLU A 42 12.76 -9.63 3.40
N ALA A 43 13.78 -8.78 3.45
CA ALA A 43 14.07 -7.84 2.39
C ALA A 43 14.40 -8.56 1.07
N PRO A 44 13.87 -8.11 -0.09
CA PRO A 44 14.24 -8.69 -1.37
C PRO A 44 15.73 -8.50 -1.67
N SER A 45 16.40 -9.58 -2.10
CA SER A 45 17.85 -9.59 -2.42
C SER A 45 18.37 -8.52 -3.40
N ASP A 46 17.52 -7.98 -4.28
CA ASP A 46 17.85 -6.83 -5.16
C ASP A 46 16.68 -5.84 -5.07
N CYS A 47 16.63 -5.08 -3.98
CA CYS A 47 15.67 -4.00 -3.78
C CYS A 47 16.38 -2.64 -3.87
N ARG A 48 15.90 -1.79 -4.76
CA ARG A 48 16.45 -0.46 -5.03
C ARG A 48 15.41 0.60 -4.76
N VAL A 49 15.75 1.57 -3.93
CA VAL A 49 14.89 2.69 -3.59
C VAL A 49 15.41 3.93 -4.30
N TYR A 50 14.54 4.75 -4.85
CA TYR A 50 14.88 5.93 -5.61
C TYR A 50 14.15 7.14 -5.04
N VAL A 51 14.89 8.22 -4.74
CA VAL A 51 14.27 9.55 -4.63
C VAL A 51 13.86 9.97 -6.03
N MET A 52 12.57 9.83 -6.32
CA MET A 52 12.01 9.87 -7.66
C MET A 52 11.49 11.26 -8.00
N THR A 53 12.30 12.00 -8.77
CA THR A 53 11.93 13.33 -9.30
C THR A 53 11.17 13.26 -10.64
N SER A 54 11.27 12.14 -11.36
CA SER A 54 10.58 11.88 -12.63
C SER A 54 10.27 10.40 -12.76
N TRP A 55 9.01 10.06 -13.05
CA TRP A 55 8.58 8.68 -13.24
C TRP A 55 9.28 8.02 -14.43
N LEU A 56 9.52 8.77 -15.52
CA LEU A 56 10.18 8.23 -16.71
C LEU A 56 11.64 7.87 -16.41
N ARG A 57 12.35 8.80 -15.75
CA ARG A 57 13.73 8.58 -15.33
C ARG A 57 13.81 7.39 -14.37
N PHE A 58 12.89 7.30 -13.42
CA PHE A 58 12.81 6.15 -12.52
C PHE A 58 12.65 4.82 -13.27
N LEU A 59 11.73 4.72 -14.23
CA LEU A 59 11.54 3.48 -15.00
C LEU A 59 12.80 3.06 -15.77
N VAL A 60 13.51 4.02 -16.38
CA VAL A 60 14.72 3.74 -17.16
C VAL A 60 15.92 3.39 -16.27
N ASP A 61 16.09 4.13 -15.18
CA ASP A 61 17.23 3.99 -14.26
C ASP A 61 17.12 2.76 -13.36
N SER A 62 15.90 2.32 -13.05
CA SER A 62 15.65 1.13 -12.25
C SER A 62 15.63 -0.17 -13.06
N ALA A 63 15.24 -0.11 -14.33
CA ALA A 63 15.20 -1.28 -15.21
C ALA A 63 16.59 -1.89 -15.47
N PRO A 64 16.78 -3.21 -15.27
CA PRO A 64 17.92 -3.93 -15.82
C PRO A 64 18.00 -3.77 -17.34
N TRP A 65 19.20 -3.91 -17.92
CA TRP A 65 19.41 -3.73 -19.37
C TRP A 65 18.46 -4.57 -20.23
N SER A 66 18.26 -5.84 -19.86
CA SER A 66 17.36 -6.76 -20.56
C SER A 66 15.88 -6.32 -20.55
N TRP A 67 15.49 -5.48 -19.58
CA TRP A 67 14.13 -4.94 -19.49
C TRP A 67 13.95 -3.62 -20.24
N ARG A 68 15.02 -2.91 -20.60
CA ARG A 68 14.91 -1.61 -21.27
C ARG A 68 14.29 -1.72 -22.67
N ILE A 69 14.65 -2.77 -23.41
CA ILE A 69 14.12 -3.05 -24.75
C ILE A 69 12.60 -3.30 -24.73
N PRO A 70 12.07 -4.27 -23.96
CA PRO A 70 10.62 -4.49 -23.91
C PRO A 70 9.86 -3.30 -23.33
N LEU A 71 10.45 -2.56 -22.37
CA LEU A 71 9.86 -1.31 -21.88
C LEU A 71 9.73 -0.28 -23.00
N ALA A 72 10.79 -0.06 -23.79
CA ALA A 72 10.76 0.89 -24.90
C ALA A 72 9.72 0.51 -25.97
N ILE A 73 9.62 -0.77 -26.31
CA ILE A 73 8.64 -1.28 -27.28
C ILE A 73 7.21 -1.05 -26.78
N THR A 74 6.95 -1.35 -25.51
CA THR A 74 5.60 -1.22 -24.96
C THR A 74 5.26 0.21 -24.55
N PHE A 75 6.25 1.08 -24.35
CA PHE A 75 6.11 2.43 -23.79
C PHE A 75 4.92 3.24 -24.33
N PRO A 76 4.70 3.36 -25.66
CA PRO A 76 3.62 4.17 -26.19
C PRO A 76 2.22 3.74 -25.72
N LEU A 77 2.05 2.45 -25.43
CA LEU A 77 0.76 1.87 -25.05
C LEU A 77 0.30 2.28 -23.64
N TRP A 78 1.23 2.69 -22.76
CA TRP A 78 0.92 2.93 -21.34
C TRP A 78 1.51 4.22 -20.77
N ALA A 79 2.42 4.92 -21.46
CA ALA A 79 3.02 6.18 -20.99
C ALA A 79 1.98 7.24 -20.60
N PHE A 80 0.94 7.42 -21.42
CA PHE A 80 -0.16 8.36 -21.11
C PHE A 80 -0.89 8.01 -19.82
N ARG A 81 -1.09 6.71 -19.57
CA ARG A 81 -1.76 6.23 -18.36
C ARG A 81 -0.90 6.46 -17.13
N ILE A 82 0.40 6.18 -17.20
CA ILE A 82 1.34 6.43 -16.10
C ILE A 82 1.40 7.91 -15.76
N GLY A 83 1.53 8.77 -16.78
CA GLY A 83 1.60 10.22 -16.57
C GLY A 83 0.37 10.78 -15.83
N ARG A 84 -0.81 10.19 -16.06
CA ARG A 84 -2.03 10.52 -15.31
C ARG A 84 -1.96 10.06 -13.85
N ILE A 85 -1.54 8.83 -13.59
CA ILE A 85 -1.40 8.27 -12.23
C ILE A 85 -0.33 9.02 -11.43
N TRP A 86 0.76 9.40 -12.09
CA TRP A 86 1.89 10.13 -11.51
C TRP A 86 1.47 11.41 -10.79
N ARG A 87 0.40 12.08 -11.24
CA ARG A 87 -0.09 13.31 -10.61
C ARG A 87 -0.58 13.09 -9.18
N TYR A 88 -1.11 11.90 -8.90
CA TYR A 88 -1.70 11.54 -7.60
C TYR A 88 -0.75 10.73 -6.72
N ALA A 89 0.09 9.89 -7.33
CA ALA A 89 0.92 8.94 -6.60
C ALA A 89 2.04 9.65 -5.80
N ALA A 90 2.22 9.29 -4.54
CA ALA A 90 3.35 9.74 -3.72
C ALA A 90 4.61 8.89 -3.94
N GLY A 91 4.43 7.62 -4.33
CA GLY A 91 5.48 6.68 -4.66
C GLY A 91 5.05 5.70 -5.75
N TRP A 92 5.93 4.74 -6.05
CA TRP A 92 5.66 3.67 -7.01
C TRP A 92 6.57 2.46 -6.76
N ALA A 93 6.00 1.27 -6.57
CA ALA A 93 6.72 0.00 -6.60
C ALA A 93 6.65 -0.68 -7.99
N GLN A 94 7.80 -1.06 -8.52
CA GLN A 94 7.97 -1.71 -9.82
C GLN A 94 8.84 -2.95 -9.71
N ARG A 95 8.41 -4.03 -10.35
CA ARG A 95 9.15 -5.30 -10.39
C ARG A 95 9.75 -5.54 -11.78
N TYR A 96 11.02 -5.93 -11.81
CA TYR A 96 11.76 -6.37 -13.02
C TYR A 96 12.36 -7.76 -12.78
N GLY A 97 11.54 -8.81 -12.93
CA GLY A 97 11.95 -10.17 -12.63
C GLY A 97 12.25 -10.37 -11.14
N ARG A 98 13.54 -10.44 -10.78
CA ARG A 98 14.03 -10.53 -9.39
C ARG A 98 14.20 -9.16 -8.72
N ARG A 99 14.52 -8.11 -9.50
CA ARG A 99 14.71 -6.76 -8.97
C ARG A 99 13.39 -6.14 -8.57
N GLN A 100 13.34 -5.58 -7.36
CA GLN A 100 12.30 -4.67 -6.92
C GLN A 100 12.86 -3.25 -6.95
N ALA A 101 12.07 -2.32 -7.49
CA ALA A 101 12.39 -0.91 -7.53
C ALA A 101 11.25 -0.13 -6.86
N VAL A 102 11.59 0.71 -5.90
CA VAL A 102 10.65 1.61 -5.23
C VAL A 102 11.08 3.04 -5.56
N GLY A 103 10.17 3.85 -6.07
CA GLY A 103 10.37 5.27 -6.22
C GLY A 103 9.53 6.00 -5.18
N VAL A 104 10.09 7.04 -4.57
CA VAL A 104 9.37 7.92 -3.63
C VAL A 104 9.60 9.37 -4.05
N LYS A 105 8.53 10.16 -4.18
CA LYS A 105 8.67 11.58 -4.49
C LYS A 105 9.35 12.32 -3.32
N PRO A 106 10.28 13.26 -3.60
CA PRO A 106 10.81 14.13 -2.56
C PRO A 106 9.72 15.08 -2.01
N PRO A 107 9.92 15.68 -0.82
CA PRO A 107 8.92 16.53 -0.15
C PRO A 107 8.29 17.58 -1.07
N ARG A 108 9.10 18.30 -1.84
CA ARG A 108 8.64 19.34 -2.79
C ARG A 108 7.64 18.83 -3.83
N LEU A 109 7.80 17.59 -4.31
CA LEU A 109 6.90 16.99 -5.31
C LEU A 109 5.67 16.35 -4.68
N ILE A 110 5.76 15.89 -3.42
CA ILE A 110 4.58 15.46 -2.66
C ILE A 110 3.67 16.65 -2.38
N LEU A 111 4.23 17.80 -1.98
CA LEU A 111 3.45 19.00 -1.70
C LEU A 111 2.68 19.50 -2.93
N ALA A 112 3.28 19.40 -4.11
CA ALA A 112 2.69 19.78 -5.39
C ALA A 112 1.80 18.70 -6.04
N ALA A 113 1.71 17.50 -5.46
CA ALA A 113 0.87 16.43 -5.99
C ALA A 113 -0.62 16.72 -5.80
N ASP A 114 -1.46 16.11 -6.63
CA ASP A 114 -2.91 16.16 -6.48
C ASP A 114 -3.34 15.26 -5.32
N LYS A 115 -3.89 15.88 -4.27
CA LYS A 115 -4.25 15.22 -3.00
C LYS A 115 -5.70 14.73 -2.98
N SER A 116 -6.47 14.95 -4.04
CA SER A 116 -7.93 14.86 -4.03
C SER A 116 -8.50 13.44 -3.92
N ILE A 117 -7.66 12.41 -4.07
CA ILE A 117 -7.99 11.01 -3.73
C ILE A 117 -7.45 10.66 -2.35
N GLY A 118 -6.20 11.04 -2.05
CA GLY A 118 -5.56 10.74 -0.77
C GLY A 118 -6.32 11.34 0.42
N GLU A 119 -6.85 12.55 0.29
CA GLU A 119 -7.63 13.24 1.33
C GLU A 119 -8.97 12.54 1.65
N LEU A 120 -9.47 11.69 0.75
CA LEU A 120 -10.67 10.88 0.96
C LEU A 120 -10.37 9.55 1.67
N ILE A 121 -9.10 9.14 1.77
CA ILE A 121 -8.68 7.84 2.31
C ILE A 121 -7.90 8.03 3.60
N TYR A 122 -6.91 8.93 3.59
CA TYR A 122 -5.94 9.09 4.67
C TYR A 122 -6.29 10.25 5.59
N VAL A 123 -5.94 10.08 6.87
CA VAL A 123 -5.93 11.16 7.85
C VAL A 123 -4.97 12.24 7.34
N ARG A 124 -5.34 13.50 7.50
CA ARG A 124 -4.56 14.61 7.00
C ARG A 124 -3.21 14.68 7.71
N GLU A 125 -2.14 14.53 6.94
CA GLU A 125 -0.75 14.80 7.33
C GLU A 125 -0.30 16.14 6.71
N ASP A 126 0.08 17.10 7.54
CA ASP A 126 0.53 18.42 7.07
C ASP A 126 2.06 18.49 6.85
N ASP A 127 2.82 17.62 7.52
CA ASP A 127 4.27 17.52 7.31
C ASP A 127 4.61 16.72 6.03
N ALA A 128 5.36 17.35 5.13
CA ALA A 128 5.83 16.72 3.91
C ALA A 128 6.83 15.59 4.19
N ALA A 129 7.64 15.69 5.24
CA ALA A 129 8.58 14.64 5.61
C ALA A 129 7.84 13.40 6.12
N GLU A 130 6.83 13.55 6.97
CA GLU A 130 5.92 12.45 7.34
C GLU A 130 5.30 11.77 6.11
N LYS A 131 4.80 12.53 5.13
CA LYS A 131 4.27 11.94 3.89
C LYS A 131 5.31 11.17 3.07
N VAL A 132 6.55 11.62 3.03
CA VAL A 132 7.65 10.86 2.40
C VAL A 132 7.87 9.55 3.16
N ARG A 133 7.89 9.56 4.49
CA ARG A 133 8.02 8.35 5.31
C ARG A 133 6.85 7.39 5.09
N HIS A 134 5.62 7.90 5.07
CA HIS A 134 4.41 7.15 4.75
C HIS A 134 4.53 6.45 3.39
N ALA A 135 4.80 7.22 2.33
CA ALA A 135 4.93 6.68 0.98
C ALA A 135 6.06 5.65 0.89
N THR A 136 7.20 5.90 1.53
CA THR A 136 8.33 4.96 1.55
C THR A 136 7.92 3.62 2.18
N CYS A 137 7.27 3.65 3.34
CA CYS A 137 6.82 2.44 4.03
C CYS A 137 5.78 1.67 3.21
N HIS A 138 4.81 2.38 2.63
CA HIS A 138 3.77 1.81 1.79
C HIS A 138 4.35 1.07 0.58
N GLU A 139 5.20 1.74 -0.20
CA GLU A 139 5.77 1.16 -1.43
C GLU A 139 6.79 0.05 -1.13
N LEU A 140 7.55 0.14 -0.03
CA LEU A 140 8.42 -0.96 0.41
C LEU A 140 7.61 -2.19 0.78
N THR A 141 6.45 -2.03 1.40
CA THR A 141 5.57 -3.17 1.70
C THR A 141 5.19 -3.91 0.42
N HIS A 142 4.85 -3.19 -0.66
CA HIS A 142 4.61 -3.81 -1.97
C HIS A 142 5.84 -4.54 -2.51
N ALA A 143 7.03 -3.94 -2.39
CA ALA A 143 8.27 -4.58 -2.85
C ALA A 143 8.56 -5.90 -2.12
N PHE A 144 8.36 -5.94 -0.80
CA PHE A 144 8.55 -7.14 0.01
C PHE A 144 7.52 -8.22 -0.34
N MET A 145 6.26 -7.81 -0.57
CA MET A 145 5.16 -8.72 -0.91
C MET A 145 5.09 -9.11 -2.40
N ALA A 146 5.93 -8.52 -3.26
CA ALA A 146 5.84 -8.66 -4.71
C ALA A 146 5.94 -10.12 -5.19
N HIS A 147 6.63 -10.98 -4.46
CA HIS A 147 6.79 -12.40 -4.78
C HIS A 147 5.52 -13.23 -4.53
N LEU A 148 4.63 -12.76 -3.64
CA LEU A 148 3.39 -13.42 -3.24
C LEU A 148 2.28 -13.29 -4.28
N ARG A 149 2.33 -12.26 -5.13
CA ARG A 149 1.31 -11.95 -6.15
C ARG A 149 -0.10 -11.84 -5.55
N LEU A 150 -0.22 -11.11 -4.45
CA LEU A 150 -1.48 -10.87 -3.76
C LEU A 150 -2.50 -10.16 -4.67
N PRO A 151 -3.81 -10.41 -4.48
CA PRO A 151 -4.83 -9.60 -5.15
C PRO A 151 -4.70 -8.13 -4.71
N SER A 152 -4.96 -7.19 -5.62
CA SER A 152 -4.65 -5.76 -5.39
C SER A 152 -5.26 -5.22 -4.10
N TRP A 153 -6.53 -5.54 -3.81
CA TRP A 153 -7.20 -5.09 -2.60
C TRP A 153 -6.43 -5.48 -1.32
N LEU A 154 -5.86 -6.70 -1.27
CA LEU A 154 -5.13 -7.17 -0.10
C LEU A 154 -3.74 -6.56 -0.04
N ASN A 155 -3.10 -6.41 -1.21
CA ASN A 155 -1.79 -5.79 -1.32
C ASN A 155 -1.80 -4.33 -0.85
N GLU A 156 -2.81 -3.55 -1.26
CA GLU A 156 -3.04 -2.17 -0.79
C GLU A 156 -3.37 -2.15 0.70
N GLY A 157 -4.31 -3.01 1.14
CA GLY A 157 -4.73 -3.06 2.54
C GLY A 157 -3.59 -3.37 3.49
N LEU A 158 -2.73 -4.34 3.14
CA LEU A 158 -1.53 -4.68 3.89
C LEU A 158 -0.51 -3.55 3.93
N ALA A 159 -0.29 -2.84 2.82
CA ALA A 159 0.58 -1.67 2.80
C ALA A 159 0.06 -0.58 3.75
N MET A 160 -1.25 -0.31 3.75
CA MET A 160 -1.88 0.65 4.65
C MET A 160 -1.78 0.22 6.13
N VAL A 161 -2.05 -1.05 6.45
CA VAL A 161 -1.88 -1.57 7.84
C VAL A 161 -0.41 -1.53 8.28
N THR A 162 0.54 -1.72 7.37
CA THR A 162 1.97 -1.60 7.68
C THR A 162 2.34 -0.17 8.02
N VAL A 163 1.79 0.81 7.29
CA VAL A 163 1.97 2.23 7.59
C VAL A 163 1.39 2.59 8.96
N ASP A 164 0.23 2.05 9.33
CA ASP A 164 -0.34 2.27 10.67
C ASP A 164 0.63 1.80 11.77
N ARG A 165 1.20 0.61 11.60
CA ARG A 165 2.20 0.06 12.53
C ARG A 165 3.50 0.85 12.50
N PHE A 166 3.90 1.33 11.33
CA PHE A 166 5.04 2.22 11.19
C PHE A 166 4.85 3.50 11.99
N PHE A 167 3.67 4.13 11.98
CA PHE A 167 3.43 5.35 12.77
C PHE A 167 2.92 5.12 14.19
N GLY A 168 2.50 3.89 14.52
CA GLY A 168 1.87 3.57 15.80
C GLY A 168 0.48 4.17 15.97
N LYS A 169 -0.19 4.55 14.87
CA LYS A 169 -1.53 5.16 14.85
C LYS A 169 -2.26 4.80 13.56
N ALA A 170 -3.59 4.84 13.58
CA ALA A 170 -4.37 4.72 12.36
C ALA A 170 -4.08 5.91 11.43
N THR A 171 -3.76 5.62 10.17
CA THR A 171 -3.48 6.61 9.12
C THR A 171 -4.59 6.71 8.08
N VAL A 172 -5.55 5.79 8.13
CA VAL A 172 -6.74 5.77 7.28
C VAL A 172 -7.91 6.33 8.08
N ARG A 173 -8.74 7.17 7.44
CA ARG A 173 -9.87 7.82 8.10
C ARG A 173 -10.96 6.81 8.46
N ASP A 174 -11.53 6.97 9.65
CA ASP A 174 -12.61 6.10 10.13
C ASP A 174 -13.88 6.21 9.28
N ASP A 175 -14.15 7.38 8.69
CA ASP A 175 -15.31 7.58 7.80
C ASP A 175 -15.25 6.77 6.50
N THR A 176 -14.07 6.27 6.11
CA THR A 176 -13.96 5.33 4.98
C THR A 176 -14.68 4.01 5.24
N LEU A 177 -15.00 3.69 6.50
CA LEU A 177 -15.84 2.55 6.88
C LEU A 177 -17.26 2.69 6.32
N GLU A 178 -17.76 3.92 6.14
CA GLU A 178 -19.08 4.20 5.55
C GLU A 178 -19.16 3.76 4.09
N ALA A 179 -18.05 3.83 3.35
CA ALA A 179 -17.96 3.35 1.97
C ALA A 179 -18.23 1.83 1.83
N LEU A 180 -18.17 1.08 2.94
CA LEU A 180 -18.54 -0.34 2.99
C LEU A 180 -20.01 -0.55 3.32
N GLY A 181 -20.65 0.37 4.03
CA GLY A 181 -22.05 0.24 4.48
C GLY A 181 -23.10 0.69 3.46
N LEU A 182 -22.74 1.57 2.51
CA LEU A 182 -23.68 2.26 1.61
C LEU A 182 -24.04 1.48 0.33
N GLN A 183 -23.35 0.38 0.01
CA GLN A 183 -23.65 -0.44 -1.17
C GLN A 183 -23.68 -1.92 -0.78
N GLY A 184 -24.80 -2.60 -1.07
CA GLY A 184 -24.97 -4.02 -0.82
C GLY A 184 -23.77 -4.82 -1.33
N ALA A 185 -23.07 -5.48 -0.41
CA ALA A 185 -21.80 -6.18 -0.62
C ALA A 185 -21.96 -7.47 -1.44
N LEU A 186 -22.47 -7.39 -2.67
CA LEU A 186 -22.71 -8.59 -3.47
C LEU A 186 -21.48 -9.02 -4.28
N GLU A 187 -20.55 -8.11 -4.55
CA GLU A 187 -19.48 -8.36 -5.52
C GLU A 187 -18.07 -8.41 -4.94
N ARG A 188 -17.26 -9.27 -5.56
CA ARG A 188 -15.82 -9.39 -5.31
C ARG A 188 -15.10 -8.07 -5.62
N PRO A 189 -14.02 -7.72 -4.88
CA PRO A 189 -13.21 -6.57 -5.24
C PRO A 189 -12.68 -6.65 -6.67
N GLN A 190 -12.85 -5.58 -7.44
CA GLN A 190 -12.30 -5.44 -8.78
C GLN A 190 -10.77 -5.31 -8.73
N LYS A 191 -10.08 -5.57 -9.85
CA LYS A 191 -8.64 -5.29 -9.97
C LYS A 191 -8.42 -3.78 -10.09
N ILE A 192 -7.45 -3.23 -9.36
CA ILE A 192 -7.14 -1.78 -9.39
C ILE A 192 -6.89 -1.23 -10.80
N VAL A 193 -6.29 -2.02 -11.69
CA VAL A 193 -6.02 -1.64 -13.10
C VAL A 193 -7.32 -1.35 -13.89
N ARG A 194 -8.47 -1.85 -13.44
CA ARG A 194 -9.78 -1.60 -14.06
C ARG A 194 -10.50 -0.39 -13.48
N LEU A 195 -10.02 0.20 -12.39
CA LEU A 195 -10.64 1.38 -11.80
C LEU A 195 -10.28 2.62 -12.61
N ASN A 196 -11.28 3.44 -12.88
CA ASN A 196 -11.09 4.77 -13.44
C ASN A 196 -10.71 5.72 -12.29
N PRO A 197 -9.54 6.38 -12.29
CA PRO A 197 -9.19 7.34 -11.24
C PRO A 197 -10.17 8.52 -11.10
N ALA A 198 -10.97 8.80 -12.14
CA ALA A 198 -12.03 9.80 -12.07
C ALA A 198 -13.23 9.33 -11.22
N ASP A 199 -13.43 8.03 -11.06
CA ASP A 199 -14.43 7.43 -10.18
C ASP A 199 -13.87 7.32 -8.75
N LYS A 200 -13.76 8.46 -8.08
CA LYS A 200 -13.21 8.56 -6.73
C LYS A 200 -13.93 7.64 -5.73
N PRO A 201 -15.27 7.52 -5.71
CA PRO A 201 -15.95 6.58 -4.81
C PRO A 201 -15.52 5.12 -5.00
N ALA A 202 -15.39 4.64 -6.25
CA ALA A 202 -14.94 3.28 -6.50
C ALA A 202 -13.49 3.05 -6.05
N VAL A 203 -12.61 4.05 -6.23
CA VAL A 203 -11.23 4.02 -5.73
C VAL A 203 -11.22 3.96 -4.21
N VAL A 204 -11.90 4.89 -3.52
CA VAL A 204 -11.98 4.92 -2.04
C VAL A 204 -12.49 3.58 -1.52
N ARG A 205 -13.57 3.05 -2.08
CA ARG A 205 -14.12 1.75 -1.66
C ARG A 205 -13.13 0.60 -1.84
N HIS A 206 -12.34 0.59 -2.91
CA HIS A 206 -11.33 -0.45 -3.13
C HIS A 206 -10.25 -0.45 -2.04
N TYR A 207 -9.68 0.72 -1.74
CA TYR A 207 -8.64 0.88 -0.72
C TYR A 207 -9.21 0.64 0.68
N ALA A 208 -10.33 1.28 1.01
CA ALA A 208 -11.00 1.14 2.30
C ALA A 208 -11.33 -0.32 2.61
N ARG A 209 -11.96 -1.03 1.67
CA ARG A 209 -12.30 -2.45 1.85
C ARG A 209 -11.07 -3.30 2.12
N GLY A 210 -9.99 -3.06 1.38
CA GLY A 210 -8.77 -3.83 1.55
C GLY A 210 -8.10 -3.57 2.89
N TYR A 211 -7.98 -2.30 3.26
CA TYR A 211 -7.44 -1.89 4.55
C TYR A 211 -8.25 -2.46 5.72
N TRP A 212 -9.56 -2.25 5.74
CA TRP A 212 -10.37 -2.65 6.89
C TRP A 212 -10.44 -4.17 7.08
N ILE A 213 -10.46 -4.96 5.99
CA ILE A 213 -10.37 -6.42 6.08
C ILE A 213 -8.99 -6.85 6.60
N ALA A 214 -7.91 -6.29 6.05
CA ALA A 214 -6.55 -6.61 6.51
C ALA A 214 -6.33 -6.23 7.97
N ARG A 215 -6.86 -5.07 8.38
CA ARG A 215 -6.79 -4.57 9.76
C ARG A 215 -7.58 -5.46 10.71
N LEU A 216 -8.82 -5.82 10.36
CA LEU A 216 -9.64 -6.75 11.14
C LEU A 216 -8.86 -8.04 11.44
N ILE A 217 -8.33 -8.68 10.39
CA ILE A 217 -7.59 -9.94 10.54
C ILE A 217 -6.32 -9.73 11.37
N ALA A 218 -5.58 -8.63 11.16
CA ALA A 218 -4.36 -8.35 11.90
C ALA A 218 -4.58 -8.00 13.38
N GLU A 219 -5.75 -7.46 13.74
CA GLU A 219 -6.13 -7.17 15.13
C GLU A 219 -6.71 -8.40 15.85
N THR A 220 -7.44 -9.27 15.14
CA THR A 220 -8.02 -10.48 15.74
C THR A 220 -7.04 -11.65 15.80
N ASP A 221 -6.23 -11.85 14.76
CA ASP A 221 -5.26 -12.93 14.68
C ASP A 221 -4.07 -12.56 13.77
N LEU A 222 -3.10 -11.84 14.35
CA LEU A 222 -1.88 -11.43 13.65
C LEU A 222 -1.08 -12.64 13.13
N GLN A 223 -1.10 -13.76 13.85
CA GLN A 223 -0.34 -14.95 13.46
C GLN A 223 -0.95 -15.60 12.22
N ALA A 224 -2.27 -15.72 12.15
CA ALA A 224 -2.95 -16.16 10.94
C ALA A 224 -2.67 -15.21 9.77
N MET A 225 -2.65 -13.89 10.01
CA MET A 225 -2.30 -12.92 8.96
C MET A 225 -0.88 -13.11 8.43
N ARG A 226 0.10 -13.32 9.32
CA ARG A 226 1.49 -13.63 8.95
C ARG A 226 1.54 -14.89 8.08
N GLU A 227 0.91 -15.97 8.53
CA GLU A 227 0.88 -17.23 7.78
C GLU A 227 0.28 -17.06 6.38
N LEU A 228 -0.75 -16.22 6.22
CA LEU A 228 -1.35 -15.88 4.92
C LEU A 228 -0.36 -15.22 3.94
N VAL A 229 0.62 -14.47 4.45
CA VAL A 229 1.55 -13.69 3.62
C VAL A 229 2.97 -14.25 3.55
N LEU A 230 3.30 -15.31 4.28
CA LEU A 230 4.63 -15.96 4.18
C LEU A 230 4.83 -16.77 2.90
N VAL A 231 3.74 -17.23 2.27
CA VAL A 231 3.81 -18.13 1.12
C VAL A 231 2.85 -17.67 0.03
N ARG A 232 3.31 -17.73 -1.22
CA ARG A 232 2.47 -17.47 -2.39
C ARG A 232 1.36 -18.53 -2.46
N ARG A 233 0.12 -18.06 -2.53
CA ARG A 233 -1.07 -18.89 -2.65
C ARG A 233 -1.87 -18.58 -3.90
N SER A 234 -2.68 -19.55 -4.32
CA SER A 234 -3.70 -19.26 -5.33
C SER A 234 -4.76 -18.32 -4.73
N ARG A 235 -5.40 -17.52 -5.57
CA ARG A 235 -6.48 -16.62 -5.11
C ARG A 235 -7.59 -17.39 -4.39
N LYS A 236 -7.97 -18.56 -4.90
CA LYS A 236 -9.00 -19.42 -4.30
C LYS A 236 -8.60 -19.89 -2.90
N GLU A 237 -7.36 -20.35 -2.74
CA GLU A 237 -6.85 -20.77 -1.43
C GLU A 237 -6.78 -19.60 -0.44
N LEU A 238 -6.31 -18.43 -0.89
CA LEU A 238 -6.25 -17.23 -0.08
C LEU A 238 -7.65 -16.82 0.41
N GLU A 239 -8.63 -16.75 -0.50
CA GLU A 239 -10.03 -16.44 -0.14
C GLU A 239 -10.61 -17.49 0.82
N ASN A 240 -10.32 -18.78 0.63
CA ASN A 240 -10.79 -19.84 1.54
C ASN A 240 -10.22 -19.69 2.96
N ARG A 241 -8.93 -19.37 3.08
CA ARG A 241 -8.28 -19.19 4.39
C ARG A 241 -8.78 -17.92 5.09
N ILE A 242 -8.93 -16.82 4.35
CA ILE A 242 -9.52 -15.59 4.89
C ILE A 242 -10.95 -15.86 5.37
N ALA A 243 -11.74 -16.61 4.60
CA ALA A 243 -13.09 -17.00 5.02
C ALA A 243 -13.06 -17.80 6.33
N ALA A 244 -12.13 -18.77 6.46
CA ALA A 244 -11.97 -19.55 7.69
C ALA A 244 -11.59 -18.68 8.90
N ILE A 245 -10.65 -17.73 8.73
CA ILE A 245 -10.24 -16.81 9.81
C ILE A 245 -11.40 -15.91 10.24
N LEU A 246 -12.20 -15.45 9.28
CA LEU A 246 -13.38 -14.62 9.53
C LEU A 246 -14.61 -15.44 9.98
N GLY A 247 -14.49 -16.76 10.18
CA GLY A 247 -15.60 -17.61 10.60
C GLY A 247 -16.74 -17.72 9.58
N THR A 248 -16.45 -17.55 8.28
CA THR A 248 -17.44 -17.58 7.19
C THR A 248 -17.13 -18.67 6.16
N SER A 249 -18.10 -18.99 5.31
CA SER A 249 -17.86 -19.90 4.17
C SER A 249 -17.24 -19.14 3.00
N PRO A 250 -16.43 -19.80 2.14
CA PRO A 250 -15.86 -19.15 0.96
C PRO A 250 -16.90 -18.54 0.00
N ALA A 251 -18.10 -19.15 -0.07
CA ALA A 251 -19.20 -18.64 -0.90
C ALA A 251 -19.86 -17.38 -0.30
N ALA A 252 -19.81 -17.23 1.02
CA ALA A 252 -20.38 -16.09 1.73
C ALA A 252 -19.36 -14.97 2.00
N LEU A 253 -18.05 -15.24 1.88
CA LEU A 253 -16.97 -14.31 2.23
C LEU A 253 -17.26 -12.86 1.85
N TRP A 254 -17.55 -12.59 0.58
CA TRP A 254 -17.67 -11.22 0.09
C TRP A 254 -18.99 -10.54 0.48
N ARG A 255 -20.01 -11.31 0.82
CA ARG A 255 -21.30 -10.80 1.34
C ARG A 255 -21.24 -10.49 2.84
N GLU A 256 -20.35 -11.18 3.55
CA GLU A 256 -20.24 -11.13 5.00
C GLU A 256 -19.09 -10.25 5.48
N ALA A 257 -17.97 -10.19 4.75
CA ALA A 257 -16.76 -9.48 5.15
C ALA A 257 -17.02 -8.01 5.50
N ASP A 258 -17.77 -7.30 4.65
CA ASP A 258 -18.08 -5.88 4.86
C ASP A 258 -18.92 -5.70 6.15
N ARG A 259 -19.85 -6.63 6.42
CA ARG A 259 -20.66 -6.62 7.63
C ARG A 259 -19.83 -6.92 8.89
N LEU A 260 -18.95 -7.91 8.83
CA LEU A 260 -18.06 -8.29 9.92
C LEU A 260 -17.13 -7.12 10.29
N VAL A 261 -16.52 -6.50 9.28
CA VAL A 261 -15.69 -5.29 9.43
C VAL A 261 -16.49 -4.16 10.08
N VAL A 262 -17.65 -3.81 9.54
CA VAL A 262 -18.48 -2.73 10.08
C VAL A 262 -18.92 -3.05 11.51
N SER A 263 -19.31 -4.30 11.80
CA SER A 263 -19.71 -4.72 13.14
C SER A 263 -18.57 -4.64 14.15
N HIS A 264 -17.33 -4.94 13.74
CA HIS A 264 -16.18 -4.89 14.63
C HIS A 264 -15.78 -3.43 14.95
N PHE A 265 -15.64 -2.59 13.92
CA PHE A 265 -15.10 -1.24 14.08
C PHE A 265 -16.14 -0.16 14.45
N ARG A 266 -17.45 -0.42 14.28
CA ARG A 266 -18.50 0.50 14.77
C ARG A 266 -18.93 0.25 16.20
N GLN A 267 -18.54 -0.86 16.82
CA GLN A 267 -18.80 -1.05 18.24
C GLN A 267 -17.94 -0.05 19.03
N PRO A 268 -18.53 0.79 19.90
CA PRO A 268 -17.73 1.63 20.78
C PRO A 268 -16.83 0.73 21.61
N ALA A 269 -15.55 1.09 21.73
CA ALA A 269 -14.60 0.34 22.53
C ALA A 269 -15.19 0.06 23.93
N PRO A 270 -15.06 -1.16 24.48
CA PRO A 270 -15.55 -1.45 25.82
C PRO A 270 -14.83 -0.53 26.82
N GLY A 271 -15.54 0.51 27.29
CA GLY A 271 -15.00 1.54 28.20
C GLY A 271 -15.12 2.99 27.72
N GLY A 272 -15.61 3.25 26.50
CA GLY A 272 -15.90 4.63 26.07
C GLY A 272 -17.09 5.24 26.83
N PRO A 273 -17.01 6.51 27.27
CA PRO A 273 -18.10 7.15 28.00
C PRO A 273 -19.38 7.14 27.17
N ARG A 274 -20.46 6.60 27.75
CA ARG A 274 -21.81 6.80 27.21
C ARG A 274 -22.07 8.30 27.24
N LEU A 275 -22.11 8.94 26.08
CA LEU A 275 -22.74 10.24 25.93
C LEU A 275 -24.22 10.05 26.24
N THR A 276 -24.60 10.23 27.49
CA THR A 276 -25.97 10.50 27.89
C THR A 276 -26.33 11.85 27.32
N ILE A 277 -27.11 11.83 26.24
CA ILE A 277 -27.87 12.99 25.80
C ILE A 277 -28.97 13.16 26.85
N GLY A 278 -28.84 14.18 27.68
CA GLY A 278 -29.93 14.75 28.48
C GLY A 278 -30.66 15.82 27.69
#